data_AF-A0A535XH34-F1
#
_entry.id   AF-A0A535XH34-F1
#
_cell.length_a   1.000
_cell.length_b   1.000
_cell.length_c   1.000
_cell.angle_alpha   90.00
_cell.angle_beta   90.00
_cell.angle_gamma   90.00
#
_symmetry.space_group_name_H-M   'P 1'
#
loop_
_entity.id
_entity.type
_entity.pdbx_description
1 polymer ?
#
loop_
_entity_poly.entity_id
_entity_poly.type
_entity_poly.pdbx_seq_one_letter_code
_entity_poly.pdbx_strand_id
1 'polypeptide(L)'
;VGPSEATGAAQVPFIQDLTTQKVSAIAVSAADPDAIAPSLRAARSAGIKVVGYDSSPAEGAYDVFVNQADTQGIGESLVQMACDEAPGCAGEIAILSATSTATNQNAWIAVMQQTLQQAQYSGLNLVDTVYGNDDD
;
A
#
# COMPACT_ATOMS: atom_id res chain seq x y z
N VAL A 1 -18.46 -2.81 -3.08
CA VAL A 1 -18.86 -1.41 -2.78
C VAL A 1 -17.65 -0.70 -2.20
N GLY A 2 -17.48 0.58 -2.49
CA GLY A 2 -16.35 1.38 -2.01
C GLY A 2 -16.45 2.83 -2.50
N PRO A 3 -15.65 3.73 -1.93
CA PRO A 3 -15.64 5.15 -2.32
C PRO A 3 -15.04 5.35 -3.71
N SER A 4 -15.32 6.51 -4.30
CA SER A 4 -14.60 7.00 -5.48
C SER A 4 -13.25 7.63 -5.14
N GLU A 5 -13.10 8.19 -3.92
CA GLU A 5 -11.84 8.76 -3.47
C GLU A 5 -10.93 7.71 -2.80
N ALA A 6 -9.63 7.75 -3.12
CA ALA A 6 -8.61 6.87 -2.56
C ALA A 6 -8.14 7.29 -1.15
N THR A 7 -9.08 7.54 -0.22
CA THR A 7 -8.75 7.94 1.17
C THR A 7 -9.34 6.98 2.19
N GLY A 8 -8.63 6.76 3.31
CA GLY A 8 -9.14 5.94 4.40
C GLY A 8 -10.44 6.48 5.01
N ALA A 9 -10.58 7.81 5.10
CA ALA A 9 -11.80 8.47 5.58
C ALA A 9 -13.02 8.13 4.70
N ALA A 10 -12.85 8.08 3.37
CA ALA A 10 -13.91 7.71 2.44
C ALA A 10 -14.29 6.22 2.52
N GLN A 11 -13.37 5.34 2.96
CA GLN A 11 -13.64 3.92 3.15
C GLN A 11 -14.49 3.62 4.41
N VAL A 12 -14.45 4.49 5.43
CA VAL A 12 -15.10 4.25 6.73
C VAL A 12 -16.62 4.04 6.64
N PRO A 13 -17.41 4.89 5.95
CA PRO A 13 -18.86 4.69 5.85
C PRO A 13 -19.25 3.34 5.23
N PHE A 14 -18.52 2.90 4.20
CA PHE A 14 -18.78 1.61 3.56
C PHE A 14 -18.55 0.43 4.51
N ILE A 15 -17.49 0.47 5.34
CA ILE A 15 -17.22 -0.55 6.35
C ILE A 15 -18.36 -0.58 7.39
N GLN A 16 -18.83 0.59 7.82
CA GLN A 16 -19.92 0.71 8.79
C GLN A 16 -21.25 0.20 8.23
N ASP A 17 -21.55 0.50 6.97
CA ASP A 17 -22.75 0.03 6.27
C ASP A 17 -22.75 -1.48 6.11
N LEU A 18 -21.64 -2.07 5.65
CA LEU A 18 -21.48 -3.52 5.55
C LEU A 18 -21.60 -4.19 6.93
N THR A 19 -21.08 -3.54 7.97
CA THR A 19 -21.22 -4.00 9.36
C THR A 19 -22.68 -4.01 9.80
N THR A 20 -23.41 -2.94 9.52
CA THR A 20 -24.85 -2.81 9.83
C THR A 20 -25.68 -3.86 9.08
N GLN A 21 -25.32 -4.13 7.83
CA GLN A 21 -25.93 -5.17 7.00
C GLN A 21 -25.61 -6.60 7.47
N LYS A 22 -24.70 -6.77 8.43
CA LYS A 22 -24.27 -8.07 8.97
C LYS A 22 -23.79 -9.02 7.88
N VAL A 23 -22.99 -8.51 6.93
CA VAL A 23 -22.35 -9.36 5.93
C VAL A 23 -21.47 -10.42 6.61
N SER A 24 -21.22 -11.54 5.94
CA SER A 24 -20.39 -12.60 6.50
C SER A 24 -18.91 -12.24 6.54
N ALA A 25 -18.44 -11.44 5.58
CA ALA A 25 -17.06 -11.01 5.48
C ALA A 25 -16.92 -9.65 4.77
N ILE A 26 -15.82 -8.95 5.07
CA ILE A 26 -15.35 -7.75 4.39
C ILE A 26 -13.93 -8.03 3.88
N ALA A 27 -13.72 -7.87 2.57
CA ALA A 27 -12.39 -7.83 1.97
C ALA A 27 -12.02 -6.38 1.65
N VAL A 28 -10.85 -5.92 2.08
CA VAL A 28 -10.46 -4.50 1.98
C VAL A 28 -8.98 -4.34 1.60
N SER A 29 -8.71 -3.41 0.67
CA SER A 29 -7.38 -2.84 0.43
C SER A 29 -7.35 -1.45 1.05
N ALA A 30 -6.44 -1.20 1.98
CA ALA A 30 -6.43 -0.01 2.82
C ALA A 30 -5.74 1.17 2.13
N ALA A 31 -6.47 2.27 1.94
CA ALA A 31 -5.88 3.53 1.49
C ALA A 31 -5.05 4.21 2.61
N ASP A 32 -5.45 3.98 3.86
CA ASP A 32 -4.72 4.34 5.07
C ASP A 32 -4.96 3.23 6.10
N PRO A 33 -3.91 2.58 6.63
CA PRO A 33 -4.05 1.44 7.51
C PRO A 33 -4.75 1.77 8.82
N ASP A 34 -4.50 2.96 9.36
CA ASP A 34 -4.94 3.38 10.69
C ASP A 34 -6.33 4.03 10.67
N ALA A 35 -6.63 4.78 9.62
CA ALA A 35 -7.92 5.47 9.48
C ALA A 35 -9.12 4.51 9.49
N ILE A 36 -8.98 3.34 8.85
CA ILE A 36 -10.06 2.33 8.78
C ILE A 36 -10.03 1.34 9.94
N ALA A 37 -8.94 1.27 10.71
CA ALA A 37 -8.73 0.25 11.72
C ALA A 37 -9.83 0.22 12.81
N PRO A 38 -10.31 1.36 13.36
CA PRO A 38 -11.39 1.33 14.36
C PRO A 38 -12.67 0.68 13.82
N SER A 39 -13.06 1.01 12.58
CA SER A 39 -14.26 0.48 11.93
C SER A 39 -14.14 -1.02 11.63
N LEU A 40 -12.96 -1.48 11.18
CA LEU A 40 -12.71 -2.91 10.97
C LEU A 40 -12.70 -3.70 12.27
N ARG A 41 -12.12 -3.16 13.36
CA ARG A 41 -12.18 -3.80 14.68
C ARG A 41 -13.62 -3.90 15.20
N ALA A 42 -14.46 -2.90 14.93
CA ALA A 42 -15.88 -2.95 15.24
C ALA A 42 -16.62 -4.04 14.43
N ALA A 43 -16.35 -4.14 13.12
CA ALA A 43 -16.89 -5.20 12.27
C ALA A 43 -16.52 -6.60 12.79
N ARG A 44 -15.24 -6.79 13.15
CA ARG A 44 -14.75 -8.06 13.74
C ARG A 44 -15.44 -8.39 15.05
N SER A 45 -15.63 -7.39 15.91
CA SER A 45 -16.35 -7.55 17.19
C SER A 45 -17.82 -7.94 16.99
N ALA A 46 -18.42 -7.58 15.85
CA ALA A 46 -19.75 -8.02 15.44
C ALA A 46 -19.79 -9.41 14.78
N GLY A 47 -18.66 -10.13 14.74
CA GLY A 47 -18.54 -11.48 14.19
C GLY A 47 -18.25 -11.56 12.69
N ILE A 48 -18.02 -10.42 12.03
CA ILE A 48 -17.72 -10.34 10.60
C ILE A 48 -16.25 -10.69 10.37
N LYS A 49 -15.96 -11.54 9.37
CA LYS A 49 -14.59 -11.86 8.98
C LYS A 49 -13.97 -10.71 8.20
N VAL A 50 -12.75 -10.31 8.51
CA VAL A 50 -12.06 -9.24 7.80
C VAL A 50 -10.80 -9.79 7.14
N VAL A 51 -10.73 -9.63 5.81
CA VAL A 51 -9.57 -10.00 4.99
C VAL A 51 -8.96 -8.73 4.44
N GLY A 52 -7.72 -8.45 4.80
CA GLY A 52 -6.92 -7.46 4.08
C GLY A 52 -6.42 -8.07 2.77
N TYR A 53 -6.37 -7.29 1.69
CA TYR A 53 -5.71 -7.69 0.45
C TYR A 53 -5.02 -6.49 -0.19
N ASP A 54 -3.97 -6.74 -0.98
CA ASP A 54 -3.23 -5.72 -1.73
C ASP A 54 -2.51 -4.66 -0.86
N SER A 55 -3.26 -3.77 -0.19
CA SER A 55 -2.74 -2.84 0.82
C SER A 55 -3.28 -3.21 2.20
N SER A 56 -2.40 -3.58 3.13
CA SER A 56 -2.80 -4.11 4.44
C SER A 56 -3.43 -3.01 5.32
N PRO A 57 -4.56 -3.26 6.00
CA PRO A 57 -4.97 -2.46 7.14
C PRO A 57 -3.96 -2.58 8.31
N ALA A 58 -4.12 -1.75 9.34
CA ALA A 58 -3.29 -1.84 10.54
C ALA A 58 -3.37 -3.22 11.21
N GLU A 59 -2.27 -3.65 11.83
CA GLU A 59 -2.20 -4.94 12.51
C GLU A 59 -3.30 -5.08 13.59
N GLY A 60 -3.89 -6.27 13.65
CA GLY A 60 -5.03 -6.56 14.52
C GLY A 60 -6.36 -5.93 14.10
N ALA A 61 -6.43 -5.23 12.96
CA ALA A 61 -7.69 -4.79 12.36
C ALA A 61 -8.29 -5.80 11.38
N TYR A 62 -7.55 -6.86 11.03
CA TYR A 62 -7.96 -7.92 10.11
C TYR A 62 -7.71 -9.32 10.71
N ASP A 63 -8.28 -10.36 10.09
CA ASP A 63 -8.07 -11.77 10.45
C ASP A 63 -6.93 -12.41 9.65
N VAL A 64 -6.84 -12.09 8.36
CA VAL A 64 -5.72 -12.50 7.47
C VAL A 64 -5.44 -11.41 6.45
N PHE A 65 -4.18 -11.29 6.03
CA PHE A 65 -3.77 -10.44 4.93
C PHE A 65 -3.29 -11.30 3.75
N VAL A 66 -3.81 -11.03 2.57
CA VAL A 66 -3.39 -11.67 1.32
C VAL A 66 -2.49 -10.70 0.56
N ASN A 67 -1.18 -10.94 0.66
CA ASN A 67 -0.17 -10.15 -0.02
C ASN A 67 0.07 -10.70 -1.44
N GLN A 68 0.24 -9.80 -2.42
CA GLN A 68 0.41 -10.14 -3.84
C GLN A 68 1.76 -10.80 -4.12
N ALA A 69 2.80 -10.35 -3.43
CA ALA A 69 4.15 -10.86 -3.52
C ALA A 69 4.95 -10.42 -2.30
N ASP A 70 6.17 -10.94 -2.19
CA ASP A 70 7.09 -10.50 -1.16
C ASP A 70 7.49 -9.02 -1.34
N THR A 71 7.42 -8.25 -0.25
CA THR A 71 7.71 -6.80 -0.25
C THR A 71 9.16 -6.51 -0.64
N GLN A 72 10.10 -7.35 -0.18
CA GLN A 72 11.52 -7.23 -0.54
C GLN A 72 11.68 -7.46 -2.05
N GLY A 73 11.08 -8.54 -2.55
CA GLY A 73 11.11 -8.89 -3.97
C GLY A 73 10.56 -7.78 -4.88
N ILE A 74 9.45 -7.14 -4.51
CA ILE A 74 8.91 -6.01 -5.28
C ILE A 74 9.88 -4.82 -5.29
N GLY A 75 10.32 -4.36 -4.11
CA GLY A 75 11.17 -3.17 -4.03
C GLY A 75 12.54 -3.36 -4.71
N GLU A 76 13.16 -4.53 -4.55
CA GLU A 76 14.41 -4.86 -5.23
C GLU A 76 14.24 -4.92 -6.75
N SER A 77 13.15 -5.54 -7.23
CA SER A 77 12.86 -5.65 -8.66
C SER A 77 12.62 -4.28 -9.29
N LEU A 78 11.95 -3.36 -8.58
CA LEU A 78 11.72 -1.99 -9.08
C LEU A 78 13.04 -1.22 -9.28
N VAL A 79 14.00 -1.35 -8.34
CA VAL A 79 15.32 -0.72 -8.50
C VAL A 79 16.12 -1.38 -9.62
N GLN A 80 16.07 -2.71 -9.73
CA GLN A 80 16.71 -3.42 -10.84
C GLN A 80 16.16 -2.97 -12.19
N MET A 81 14.84 -2.86 -12.33
CA MET A 81 14.23 -2.36 -13.57
C MET A 81 14.66 -0.91 -13.89
N ALA A 82 14.73 -0.04 -12.88
CA ALA A 82 15.24 1.32 -13.09
C ALA A 82 16.71 1.34 -13.55
N CYS A 83 17.53 0.45 -13.00
CA CYS A 83 18.93 0.27 -13.38
C CYS A 83 19.09 -0.27 -14.82
N ASP A 84 18.24 -1.21 -15.22
CA ASP A 84 18.24 -1.82 -16.55
C ASP A 84 17.82 -0.82 -17.64
N GLU A 85 16.84 0.04 -17.34
CA GLU A 85 16.35 1.06 -18.27
C GLU A 85 17.28 2.29 -18.35
N ALA A 86 17.94 2.66 -17.24
CA ALA A 86 18.86 3.79 -17.21
C ALA A 86 20.17 3.44 -17.95
N PRO A 87 20.61 4.23 -18.94
CA PRO A 87 21.87 3.98 -19.66
C PRO A 87 23.06 3.85 -18.71
N GLY A 88 23.64 2.65 -18.64
CA GLY A 88 24.77 2.36 -17.75
C GLY A 88 24.40 2.31 -16.27
N CYS A 89 23.12 2.12 -15.92
CA CYS A 89 22.61 2.14 -14.55
C CYS A 89 22.98 3.44 -13.81
N ALA A 90 22.86 4.57 -14.51
CA ALA A 90 23.24 5.87 -13.99
C ALA A 90 22.28 6.98 -14.43
N GLY A 91 22.14 7.99 -13.57
CA GLY A 91 21.31 9.16 -13.83
C GLY A 91 20.33 9.44 -12.70
N GLU A 92 19.47 10.43 -12.93
CA GLU A 92 18.42 10.82 -12.00
C GLU A 92 17.18 9.95 -12.19
N ILE A 93 16.62 9.46 -11.09
CA ILE A 93 15.35 8.74 -11.05
C ILE A 93 14.40 9.41 -10.07
N ALA A 94 13.11 9.30 -10.31
CA ALA A 94 12.08 9.75 -9.37
C ALA A 94 11.06 8.63 -9.15
N ILE A 95 10.43 8.63 -7.98
CA ILE A 95 9.31 7.74 -7.68
C ILE A 95 8.02 8.55 -7.77
N LEU A 96 7.09 8.11 -8.60
CA LEU A 96 5.70 8.56 -8.59
C LEU A 96 4.84 7.46 -7.95
N SER A 97 4.36 7.70 -6.74
CA SER A 97 3.53 6.79 -5.95
C SER A 97 2.04 7.20 -5.99
N ALA A 98 1.15 6.44 -5.35
CA ALA A 98 -0.24 6.86 -5.14
C ALA A 98 -0.36 7.80 -3.94
N THR A 99 -0.86 7.33 -2.80
CA THR A 99 -1.04 8.14 -1.58
C THR A 99 0.14 7.99 -0.62
N SER A 100 0.41 9.04 0.17
CA SER A 100 1.45 9.00 1.20
C SER A 100 1.11 8.10 2.40
N THR A 101 -0.09 7.54 2.43
CA THR A 101 -0.58 6.65 3.50
C THR A 101 -0.80 5.20 3.05
N ALA A 102 -0.69 4.90 1.75
CA ALA A 102 -0.88 3.56 1.22
C ALA A 102 0.18 2.60 1.78
N THR A 103 -0.26 1.49 2.38
CA THR A 103 0.65 0.61 3.15
C THR A 103 1.62 -0.14 2.24
N ASN A 104 1.12 -0.68 1.14
CA ASN A 104 1.90 -1.48 0.19
C ASN A 104 3.01 -0.65 -0.49
N GLN A 105 2.66 0.44 -1.15
CA GLN A 105 3.59 1.25 -1.93
C GLN A 105 4.65 1.90 -1.05
N ASN A 106 4.29 2.40 0.14
CA ASN A 106 5.28 2.95 1.06
C ASN A 106 6.25 1.87 1.59
N ALA A 107 5.78 0.63 1.78
CA ALA A 107 6.67 -0.48 2.12
C ALA A 107 7.62 -0.83 0.96
N TRP A 108 7.14 -0.84 -0.29
CA TRP A 108 8.01 -1.05 -1.46
C TRP A 108 9.02 0.08 -1.64
N ILE A 109 8.61 1.33 -1.45
CA ILE A 109 9.50 2.52 -1.53
C ILE A 109 10.59 2.44 -0.48
N ALA A 110 10.29 2.03 0.75
CA ALA A 110 11.30 1.84 1.80
C ALA A 110 12.35 0.80 1.38
N VAL A 111 11.92 -0.32 0.77
CA VAL A 111 12.84 -1.33 0.22
C VAL A 111 13.63 -0.75 -0.96
N MET A 112 13.02 0.03 -1.85
CA MET A 112 13.72 0.67 -2.96
C MET A 112 14.82 1.61 -2.44
N GLN A 113 14.51 2.46 -1.46
CA GLN A 113 15.46 3.38 -0.84
C GLN A 113 16.63 2.65 -0.20
N GLN A 114 16.38 1.52 0.48
CA GLN A 114 17.43 0.67 1.02
C GLN A 114 18.26 0.01 -0.09
N THR A 115 17.60 -0.50 -1.12
CA THR A 115 18.25 -1.20 -2.24
C THR A 115 19.16 -0.26 -3.03
N LEU A 116 18.75 0.98 -3.26
CA LEU A 116 19.55 2.02 -3.93
C LEU A 116 20.88 2.33 -3.22
N GLN A 117 21.04 1.97 -1.95
CA GLN A 117 22.32 2.14 -1.23
C GLN A 117 23.38 1.09 -1.59
N GLN A 118 23.00 0.03 -2.31
CA GLN A 118 23.96 -1.00 -2.71
C GLN A 118 24.90 -0.48 -3.79
N ALA A 119 26.16 -0.92 -3.75
CA ALA A 119 27.22 -0.46 -4.65
C ALA A 119 26.89 -0.62 -6.14
N GLN A 120 26.09 -1.63 -6.51
CA GLN A 120 25.67 -1.86 -7.89
C GLN A 120 24.73 -0.77 -8.45
N TYR A 121 24.08 0.01 -7.58
CA TYR A 121 23.14 1.06 -7.97
C TYR A 121 23.67 2.48 -7.68
N SER A 122 24.97 2.63 -7.35
CA SER A 122 25.54 3.92 -6.96
C SER A 122 25.52 5.00 -8.05
N GLY A 123 25.25 4.61 -9.30
CA GLY A 123 25.06 5.54 -10.42
C GLY A 123 23.66 6.17 -10.46
N LEU A 124 22.68 5.57 -9.80
CA LEU A 124 21.30 6.07 -9.74
C LEU A 124 21.18 7.07 -8.59
N ASN A 125 20.58 8.23 -8.88
CA ASN A 125 20.28 9.27 -7.92
C ASN A 125 18.77 9.46 -7.80
N LEU A 126 18.18 9.06 -6.68
CA LEU A 126 16.76 9.32 -6.40
C LEU A 126 16.57 10.80 -6.07
N VAL A 127 16.01 11.57 -7.01
CA VAL A 127 15.84 13.01 -6.85
C VAL A 127 14.56 13.41 -6.14
N ASP A 128 13.51 12.59 -6.23
CA ASP A 128 12.24 12.88 -5.57
C ASP A 128 11.36 11.64 -5.38
N THR A 129 10.42 11.72 -4.44
CA THR A 129 9.27 10.81 -4.30
C THR A 129 8.02 11.65 -4.21
N VAL A 130 7.22 11.61 -5.27
CA VAL A 130 5.98 12.38 -5.42
C VAL A 130 4.76 11.46 -5.40
N TYR A 131 3.61 12.02 -5.05
CA TYR A 131 2.36 11.28 -4.80
C TYR A 131 1.28 11.81 -5.72
N GLY A 132 0.80 10.97 -6.63
CA GLY A 132 -0.30 11.29 -7.54
C GLY A 132 -1.69 11.13 -6.91
N ASN A 133 -1.77 10.58 -5.70
CA ASN A 133 -3.00 10.35 -4.92
C ASN A 133 -4.10 9.53 -5.63
N ASP A 134 -3.74 8.75 -6.66
CA ASP A 134 -4.68 8.08 -7.56
C ASP A 134 -5.69 9.06 -8.22
N ASP A 135 -5.29 10.33 -8.39
CA ASP A 135 -6.05 11.31 -9.14
C ASP A 135 -5.86 11.08 -10.66
N ASP A 136 -6.97 10.97 -11.40
CA ASP A 136 -7.01 10.82 -12.88
C ASP A 136 -6.72 12.13 -13.64
#